data_AF-A0A7S2EZC2-F1
#
_entry.id   AF-A0A7S2EZC2-F1
#
_cell.length_a   1.000
_cell.length_b   1.000
_cell.length_c   1.000
_cell.angle_alpha   90.00
_cell.angle_beta   90.00
_cell.angle_gamma   90.00
#
_symmetry.space_group_name_H-M   'P 1'
#
loop_
_entity.id
_entity.type
_entity.pdbx_description
1 polymer ?
#
loop_
_entity_poly.entity_id
_entity_poly.type
_entity_poly.pdbx_seq_one_letter_code
_entity_poly.pdbx_strand_id
1 'polypeptide(L)'
;SERERAQERERERESERAMPAISCVEKLPTWFGSRELEGALQPATSFDTSGAFTRWLFSQPRGRGAPQSALVCGWREAKPCVEALRAASTGEIEELRPDATRPPLQPVRKVGCVVQVAIAKVVVLVERGQRRKAIEWAKRSWSSPVLRVLIVGSAPELQEVMSAMEEAPTLETELAPQVQTPHFRPPPGLPTPAGIHDFANVCRASTPTGCWLSEKTDSTYQLSRASSSSSSSSRDMPAE
;
A
#
# COMPACT_ATOMS: atom_id res chain seq x y z
N SER A 1 27.26 21.27 -20.58
CA SER A 1 26.85 22.67 -20.24
C SER A 1 26.25 22.70 -18.83
N GLU A 2 26.30 23.80 -18.06
CA GLU A 2 25.64 23.86 -16.74
C GLU A 2 24.14 23.54 -16.80
N ARG A 3 23.48 23.85 -17.94
CA ARG A 3 22.07 23.49 -18.20
C ARG A 3 21.84 21.98 -18.29
N GLU A 4 22.83 21.24 -18.73
CA GLU A 4 22.77 19.78 -18.90
C GLU A 4 22.83 19.08 -17.54
N ARG A 5 23.68 19.58 -16.63
CA ARG A 5 23.75 19.12 -15.24
C ARG A 5 22.49 19.46 -14.44
N ALA A 6 21.80 20.54 -14.79
CA ALA A 6 20.52 20.90 -14.16
C ALA A 6 19.38 19.97 -14.63
N GLN A 7 19.33 19.66 -15.92
CA GLN A 7 18.35 18.70 -16.47
C GLN A 7 18.55 17.27 -15.95
N GLU A 8 19.79 16.86 -15.71
CA GLU A 8 20.11 15.55 -15.12
C GLU A 8 19.60 15.45 -13.68
N ARG A 9 19.77 16.50 -12.87
CA ARG A 9 19.21 16.56 -11.50
C ARG A 9 17.69 16.63 -11.46
N GLU A 10 17.07 17.25 -12.46
CA GLU A 10 15.62 17.31 -12.56
C GLU A 10 15.03 15.95 -12.99
N ARG A 11 15.72 15.21 -13.87
CA ARG A 11 15.41 13.82 -14.20
C ARG A 11 15.62 12.86 -13.02
N GLU A 12 16.64 13.07 -12.19
CA GLU A 12 16.81 12.33 -10.93
C GLU A 12 15.65 12.62 -9.95
N ARG A 13 15.19 13.88 -9.86
CA ARG A 13 14.03 14.23 -9.02
C ARG A 13 12.69 13.74 -9.59
N GLU A 14 12.58 13.59 -10.92
CA GLU A 14 11.42 12.98 -11.57
C GLU A 14 11.43 11.45 -11.49
N SER A 15 12.61 10.81 -11.47
CA SER A 15 12.72 9.37 -11.21
C SER A 15 12.42 9.03 -9.74
N GLU A 16 12.66 9.95 -8.81
CA GLU A 16 12.18 9.88 -7.42
C GLU A 16 10.64 10.01 -7.28
N ARG A 17 9.91 10.44 -8.34
CA ARG A 17 8.44 10.37 -8.40
C ARG A 17 7.89 9.03 -8.92
N ALA A 18 8.76 8.07 -9.27
CA ALA A 18 8.33 6.72 -9.60
C ALA A 18 8.07 5.91 -8.32
N MET A 19 6.82 5.50 -8.16
CA MET A 19 6.26 4.72 -7.05
C MET A 19 7.17 3.57 -6.55
N PRO A 20 7.34 3.42 -5.22
CA PRO A 20 8.14 2.36 -4.62
C PRO A 20 7.48 0.98 -4.66
N ALA A 21 8.30 -0.05 -4.89
CA ALA A 21 7.96 -1.45 -4.66
C ALA A 21 8.01 -1.73 -3.14
N ILE A 22 6.85 -1.89 -2.51
CA ILE A 22 6.78 -2.12 -1.07
C ILE A 22 7.44 -3.45 -0.67
N SER A 23 8.42 -3.46 0.25
CA SER A 23 8.93 -4.70 0.86
C SER A 23 8.98 -4.57 2.39
N CYS A 24 8.17 -5.35 3.13
CA CYS A 24 8.24 -5.41 4.59
C CYS A 24 9.56 -6.05 5.04
N VAL A 25 10.62 -5.26 5.12
CA VAL A 25 11.88 -5.69 5.75
C VAL A 25 11.79 -5.39 7.25
N GLU A 26 10.96 -6.16 7.96
CA GLU A 26 11.18 -6.32 9.40
C GLU A 26 12.39 -7.25 9.51
N LYS A 27 13.55 -6.69 9.89
CA LYS A 27 14.85 -7.36 10.10
C LYS A 27 14.90 -8.76 9.50
N LEU A 28 15.31 -8.86 8.22
CA LEU A 28 15.59 -10.15 7.60
C LEU A 28 16.34 -11.03 8.62
N PRO A 29 15.94 -12.31 8.78
CA PRO A 29 16.52 -13.17 9.80
C PRO A 29 18.04 -13.01 9.77
N THR A 30 18.72 -12.99 10.93
CA THR A 30 20.17 -12.66 10.95
C THR A 30 21.04 -13.62 10.11
N TRP A 31 20.52 -14.80 9.77
CA TRP A 31 21.14 -15.76 8.84
C TRP A 31 20.97 -15.38 7.35
N PHE A 32 20.13 -14.40 7.05
CA PHE A 32 19.85 -13.83 5.76
C PHE A 32 20.64 -12.52 5.66
N GLY A 33 21.87 -12.61 5.13
CA GLY A 33 22.84 -11.52 5.16
C GLY A 33 22.28 -10.24 4.54
N SER A 34 22.03 -9.23 5.39
CA SER A 34 21.37 -7.98 4.98
C SER A 34 22.11 -7.21 3.88
N ARG A 35 23.42 -7.45 3.71
CA ARG A 35 24.27 -6.75 2.74
C ARG A 35 24.03 -7.14 1.28
N GLU A 36 23.54 -8.34 1.00
CA GLU A 36 23.39 -8.82 -0.39
C GLU A 36 22.08 -8.34 -1.05
N LEU A 37 21.08 -7.94 -0.25
CA LEU A 37 19.77 -7.52 -0.76
C LEU A 37 19.55 -6.01 -0.82
N GLU A 38 20.40 -5.20 -0.19
CA GLU A 38 20.26 -3.74 -0.20
C GLU A 38 20.33 -3.14 -1.61
N GLY A 39 21.01 -3.79 -2.56
CA GLY A 39 21.09 -3.34 -3.95
C GLY A 39 19.90 -3.71 -4.84
N ALA A 40 19.11 -4.72 -4.47
CA ALA A 40 18.08 -5.31 -5.35
C ALA A 40 16.65 -4.84 -5.06
N LEU A 41 16.42 -4.07 -3.99
CA LEU A 41 15.07 -3.81 -3.47
C LEU A 41 14.64 -2.34 -3.48
N GLN A 42 15.34 -1.42 -4.16
CA GLN A 42 15.00 0.01 -4.10
C GLN A 42 13.94 0.42 -5.15
N PRO A 43 12.87 1.14 -4.76
CA PRO A 43 12.63 1.69 -3.42
C PRO A 43 11.71 0.77 -2.59
N ALA A 44 12.24 0.26 -1.48
CA ALA A 44 11.57 -0.66 -0.56
C ALA A 44 10.94 0.06 0.63
N THR A 45 9.63 -0.11 0.84
CA THR A 45 8.96 0.35 2.06
C THR A 45 8.96 -0.75 3.13
N SER A 46 9.79 -0.61 4.17
CA SER A 46 9.85 -1.53 5.31
C SER A 46 8.83 -1.20 6.40
N PHE A 47 8.43 -2.23 7.16
CA PHE A 47 7.51 -2.10 8.29
C PHE A 47 8.06 -2.87 9.48
N ASP A 48 8.07 -2.24 10.65
CA ASP A 48 8.59 -2.84 11.87
C ASP A 48 7.64 -3.84 12.52
N THR A 49 6.39 -3.95 12.07
CA THR A 49 5.41 -4.91 12.59
C THR A 49 4.32 -5.20 11.55
N SER A 50 3.66 -6.35 11.66
CA SER A 50 2.44 -6.66 10.89
C SER A 50 1.30 -5.66 11.11
N GLY A 51 1.22 -5.03 12.29
CA GLY A 51 0.25 -3.96 12.57
C GLY A 51 0.55 -2.67 11.79
N ALA A 52 1.82 -2.28 11.69
CA ALA A 52 2.24 -1.14 10.87
C ALA A 52 1.93 -1.39 9.38
N PHE A 53 2.23 -2.58 8.87
CA PHE A 53 1.84 -3.00 7.52
C PHE A 53 0.33 -2.91 7.31
N THR A 54 -0.47 -3.45 8.23
CA THR A 54 -1.94 -3.44 8.12
C THR A 54 -2.49 -2.02 8.05
N ARG A 55 -1.99 -1.11 8.88
CA ARG A 55 -2.41 0.30 8.88
C ARG A 55 -2.06 1.00 7.56
N TRP A 56 -0.85 0.78 7.07
CA TRP A 56 -0.43 1.29 5.77
C TRP A 56 -1.28 0.74 4.63
N LEU A 57 -1.53 -0.58 4.63
CA LEU A 57 -2.34 -1.26 3.61
C LEU A 57 -3.77 -0.71 3.57
N PHE A 58 -4.37 -0.47 4.73
CA PHE A 58 -5.75 0.04 4.85
C PHE A 58 -5.87 1.52 4.46
N SER A 59 -4.76 2.24 4.47
CA SER A 59 -4.67 3.62 3.99
C SER A 59 -4.55 3.70 2.47
N GLN A 60 -4.26 2.59 1.78
CA GLN A 60 -4.15 2.56 0.33
C GLN A 60 -5.52 2.70 -0.35
N PRO A 61 -5.61 3.39 -1.50
CA PRO A 61 -6.80 3.38 -2.33
C PRO A 61 -7.20 1.95 -2.71
N ARG A 62 -8.49 1.63 -2.58
CA ARG A 62 -9.08 0.35 -3.01
C ARG A 62 -9.78 0.54 -4.36
N GLY A 63 -9.62 -0.42 -5.28
CA GLY A 63 -10.35 -0.41 -6.55
C GLY A 63 -9.48 -0.76 -7.74
N ARG A 64 -9.82 -0.22 -8.93
CA ARG A 64 -9.12 -0.52 -10.18
C ARG A 64 -7.72 0.09 -10.17
N GLY A 65 -6.73 -0.77 -10.14
CA GLY A 65 -5.31 -0.44 -10.25
C GLY A 65 -4.53 -1.74 -10.24
N ALA A 66 -3.62 -1.92 -11.20
CA ALA A 66 -2.79 -3.13 -11.23
C ALA A 66 -2.05 -3.22 -9.90
N PRO A 67 -2.14 -4.34 -9.16
CA PRO A 67 -1.34 -4.53 -7.96
C PRO A 67 0.14 -4.55 -8.39
N GLN A 68 0.97 -3.63 -7.88
CA GLN A 68 2.32 -3.38 -8.41
C GLN A 68 3.44 -3.93 -7.52
N SER A 69 3.12 -4.46 -6.34
CA SER A 69 4.15 -4.76 -5.33
C SER A 69 4.08 -6.18 -4.78
N ALA A 70 5.22 -6.65 -4.25
CA ALA A 70 5.36 -7.92 -3.55
C ALA A 70 5.65 -7.68 -2.08
N LEU A 71 4.84 -8.26 -1.20
CA LEU A 71 5.16 -8.29 0.22
C LEU A 71 6.17 -9.41 0.50
N VAL A 72 7.38 -9.08 0.92
CA VAL A 72 8.31 -10.06 1.52
C VAL A 72 8.12 -10.05 3.02
N CYS A 73 7.97 -11.22 3.66
CA CYS A 73 7.81 -11.31 5.11
C CYS A 73 8.33 -12.65 5.67
N GLY A 74 8.58 -12.71 6.97
CA GLY A 74 8.95 -13.95 7.65
C GLY A 74 7.75 -14.88 7.88
N TRP A 75 8.05 -16.14 8.22
CA TRP A 75 7.04 -17.17 8.48
C TRP A 75 6.03 -16.79 9.58
N ARG A 76 6.47 -16.08 10.63
CA ARG A 76 5.61 -15.70 11.76
C ARG A 76 4.66 -14.55 11.39
N GLU A 77 5.09 -13.68 10.49
CA GLU A 77 4.38 -12.49 10.03
C GLU A 77 3.45 -12.81 8.85
N ALA A 78 3.72 -13.90 8.13
CA ALA A 78 2.96 -14.29 6.95
C ALA A 78 1.45 -14.40 7.22
N LYS A 79 1.05 -15.05 8.31
CA LYS A 79 -0.36 -15.24 8.65
C LYS A 79 -1.12 -13.92 8.84
N PRO A 80 -0.75 -13.04 9.78
CA PRO A 80 -1.48 -11.79 9.98
C PRO A 80 -1.43 -10.87 8.75
N CYS A 81 -0.33 -10.86 7.99
CA CYS A 81 -0.25 -10.05 6.77
C CYS A 81 -1.18 -10.55 5.66
N VAL A 82 -1.30 -11.86 5.49
CA VAL A 82 -2.20 -12.48 4.52
C VAL A 82 -3.67 -12.28 4.91
N GLU A 83 -4.02 -12.37 6.20
CA GLU A 83 -5.36 -12.01 6.70
C GLU A 83 -5.68 -10.53 6.43
N ALA A 84 -4.73 -9.62 6.65
CA ALA A 84 -4.89 -8.19 6.34
C ALA A 84 -5.14 -7.95 4.84
N LEU A 85 -4.42 -8.66 3.96
CA LEU A 85 -4.64 -8.59 2.50
C LEU A 85 -6.00 -9.14 2.08
N ARG A 86 -6.45 -10.23 2.70
CA ARG A 86 -7.80 -10.77 2.50
C ARG A 86 -8.86 -9.75 2.91
N ALA A 87 -8.72 -9.15 4.09
CA ALA A 87 -9.64 -8.13 4.59
C ALA A 87 -9.66 -6.88 3.69
N ALA A 88 -8.49 -6.41 3.24
CA ALA A 88 -8.41 -5.28 2.31
C ALA A 88 -9.07 -5.59 0.95
N SER A 89 -8.99 -6.84 0.49
CA SER A 89 -9.62 -7.26 -0.76
C SER A 89 -11.14 -7.45 -0.61
N THR A 90 -11.59 -8.16 0.43
CA THR A 90 -13.00 -8.56 0.60
C THR A 90 -13.85 -7.51 1.32
N GLY A 91 -13.26 -6.73 2.22
CA GLY A 91 -13.99 -5.91 3.19
C GLY A 91 -14.30 -6.62 4.51
N GLU A 92 -14.01 -7.92 4.64
CA GLU A 92 -14.25 -8.71 5.85
C GLU A 92 -13.14 -8.45 6.89
N ILE A 93 -13.43 -7.67 7.93
CA ILE A 93 -12.45 -7.29 8.96
C ILE A 93 -12.55 -8.11 10.26
N GLU A 94 -13.52 -9.03 10.35
CA GLU A 94 -13.83 -9.77 11.57
C GLU A 94 -12.73 -10.76 11.98
N GLU A 95 -12.03 -11.33 11.00
CA GLU A 95 -10.91 -12.26 11.24
C GLU A 95 -9.63 -11.53 11.71
N LEU A 96 -9.57 -10.20 11.60
CA LEU A 96 -8.38 -9.47 11.99
C LEU A 96 -8.29 -9.28 13.49
N ARG A 97 -7.04 -9.35 14.00
CA ARG A 97 -6.74 -8.93 15.36
C ARG A 97 -7.32 -7.52 15.62
N PRO A 98 -7.97 -7.28 16.78
CA PRO A 98 -8.41 -5.95 17.17
C PRO A 98 -7.23 -4.97 17.20
N ASP A 99 -7.40 -3.83 16.53
CA ASP A 99 -6.43 -2.75 16.50
C ASP A 99 -7.19 -1.42 16.49
N ALA A 100 -7.14 -0.70 17.62
CA ALA A 100 -7.81 0.59 17.80
C ALA A 100 -7.23 1.70 16.92
N THR A 101 -5.99 1.52 16.43
CA THR A 101 -5.31 2.48 15.58
C THR A 101 -5.45 2.17 14.09
N ARG A 102 -6.18 1.10 13.73
CA ARG A 102 -6.42 0.71 12.35
C ARG A 102 -7.38 1.70 11.68
N PRO A 103 -6.99 2.37 10.58
CA PRO A 103 -7.90 3.21 9.84
C PRO A 103 -9.05 2.36 9.27
N PRO A 104 -10.26 2.93 9.10
CA PRO A 104 -11.34 2.24 8.44
C PRO A 104 -10.97 1.90 6.99
N LEU A 105 -11.44 0.75 6.48
CA LEU A 105 -11.25 0.41 5.08
C LEU A 105 -11.91 1.45 4.17
N GLN A 106 -11.17 1.93 3.18
CA GLN A 106 -11.71 2.81 2.15
C GLN A 106 -12.88 2.13 1.42
N PRO A 107 -13.96 2.85 1.06
CA PRO A 107 -15.07 2.25 0.33
C PRO A 107 -14.66 1.87 -1.10
N VAL A 108 -15.17 0.74 -1.59
CA VAL A 108 -14.97 0.32 -2.99
C VAL A 108 -15.87 1.18 -3.87
N ARG A 109 -15.29 1.95 -4.80
CA ARG A 109 -16.04 2.89 -5.66
C ARG A 109 -17.04 2.21 -6.61
N LYS A 110 -16.92 0.90 -6.86
CA LYS A 110 -17.79 0.13 -7.77
C LYS A 110 -18.21 -1.19 -7.14
N VAL A 111 -19.51 -1.39 -6.99
CA VAL A 111 -20.10 -2.67 -6.55
C VAL A 111 -19.91 -3.72 -7.64
N GLY A 112 -19.55 -4.95 -7.26
CA GLY A 112 -19.41 -6.08 -8.18
C GLY A 112 -18.08 -6.19 -8.93
N CYS A 113 -17.09 -5.33 -8.64
CA CYS A 113 -15.73 -5.46 -9.17
C CYS A 113 -14.83 -6.23 -8.20
N VAL A 114 -13.89 -7.02 -8.74
CA VAL A 114 -12.78 -7.57 -7.95
C VAL A 114 -11.97 -6.41 -7.40
N VAL A 115 -11.88 -6.31 -6.09
CA VAL A 115 -11.11 -5.25 -5.42
C VAL A 115 -9.64 -5.62 -5.51
N GLN A 116 -8.88 -4.81 -6.22
CA GLN A 116 -7.42 -4.93 -6.22
C GLN A 116 -6.87 -4.13 -5.03
N VAL A 117 -5.80 -4.67 -4.44
CA VAL A 117 -5.02 -4.06 -3.35
C VAL A 117 -3.61 -3.80 -3.85
N ALA A 118 -2.82 -2.98 -3.15
CA ALA A 118 -1.47 -2.60 -3.60
C ALA A 118 -0.49 -3.79 -3.78
N ILE A 119 -0.76 -4.92 -3.11
CA ILE A 119 0.12 -6.09 -3.09
C ILE A 119 -0.45 -7.23 -3.95
N ALA A 120 0.32 -7.68 -4.95
CA ALA A 120 -0.04 -8.79 -5.84
C ALA A 120 0.42 -10.16 -5.33
N LYS A 121 1.59 -10.18 -4.69
CA LYS A 121 2.31 -11.40 -4.32
C LYS A 121 2.81 -11.27 -2.89
N VAL A 122 2.83 -12.38 -2.17
CA VAL A 122 3.44 -12.50 -0.85
C VAL A 122 4.54 -13.52 -0.94
N VAL A 123 5.77 -13.12 -0.66
CA VAL A 123 6.94 -13.99 -0.56
C VAL A 123 7.21 -14.23 0.92
N VAL A 124 7.14 -15.48 1.34
CA VAL A 124 7.32 -15.90 2.73
C VAL A 124 8.67 -16.57 2.88
N LEU A 125 9.52 -15.94 3.69
CA LEU A 125 10.83 -16.45 4.06
C LEU A 125 10.68 -17.47 5.19
N VAL A 126 11.18 -18.68 4.95
CA VAL A 126 11.08 -19.79 5.90
C VAL A 126 12.46 -20.31 6.27
N GLU A 127 12.61 -20.69 7.53
CA GLU A 127 13.83 -21.34 8.01
C GLU A 127 13.88 -22.82 7.59
N ARG A 128 15.07 -23.42 7.69
CA ARG A 128 15.24 -24.86 7.52
C ARG A 128 14.32 -25.61 8.48
N GLY A 129 13.49 -26.50 7.94
CA GLY A 129 12.48 -27.28 8.70
C GLY A 129 11.07 -26.68 8.73
N GLN A 130 10.88 -25.40 8.40
CA GLN A 130 9.56 -24.76 8.36
C GLN A 130 8.85 -24.92 7.00
N ARG A 131 9.61 -25.16 5.92
CA ARG A 131 9.10 -25.20 4.52
C ARG A 131 7.86 -26.09 4.32
N ARG A 132 7.84 -27.30 4.90
CA ARG A 132 6.69 -28.21 4.77
C ARG A 132 5.42 -27.62 5.41
N LYS A 133 5.54 -27.08 6.63
CA LYS A 133 4.42 -26.45 7.35
C LYS A 133 3.92 -25.22 6.61
N ALA A 134 4.84 -24.44 6.05
CA ALA A 134 4.50 -23.25 5.27
C ALA A 134 3.75 -23.59 3.97
N ILE A 135 4.17 -24.62 3.25
CA ILE A 135 3.45 -25.10 2.06
C ILE A 135 2.05 -25.60 2.42
N GLU A 136 1.92 -26.38 3.49
CA GLU A 136 0.61 -26.90 3.94
C GLU A 136 -0.34 -25.77 4.37
N TRP A 137 0.19 -24.78 5.10
CA TRP A 137 -0.55 -23.58 5.46
C TRP A 137 -0.97 -22.76 4.23
N ALA A 138 -0.07 -22.56 3.26
CA ALA A 138 -0.37 -21.79 2.05
C ALA A 138 -1.48 -22.46 1.23
N LYS A 139 -1.48 -23.80 1.15
CA LYS A 139 -2.55 -24.59 0.51
C LYS A 139 -3.91 -24.46 1.19
N ARG A 140 -3.94 -24.36 2.53
CA ARG A 140 -5.18 -24.26 3.32
C ARG A 140 -5.73 -22.84 3.37
N SER A 141 -4.84 -21.86 3.55
CA SER A 141 -5.23 -20.50 3.91
C SER A 141 -5.61 -19.67 2.69
N TRP A 142 -5.36 -20.17 1.48
CA TRP A 142 -5.54 -19.36 0.29
C TRP A 142 -6.14 -20.12 -0.89
N SER A 143 -7.35 -19.74 -1.26
CA SER A 143 -8.01 -20.14 -2.50
C SER A 143 -8.37 -18.93 -3.39
N SER A 144 -7.93 -17.72 -3.03
CA SER A 144 -8.26 -16.53 -3.82
C SER A 144 -7.35 -16.41 -5.05
N PRO A 145 -7.92 -16.18 -6.25
CA PRO A 145 -7.14 -16.02 -7.48
C PRO A 145 -6.32 -14.72 -7.50
N VAL A 146 -6.57 -13.79 -6.58
CA VAL A 146 -6.04 -12.41 -6.63
C VAL A 146 -4.63 -12.30 -6.02
N LEU A 147 -4.33 -13.07 -4.98
CA LEU A 147 -3.04 -13.02 -4.28
C LEU A 147 -2.31 -14.34 -4.46
N ARG A 148 -1.01 -14.28 -4.71
CA ARG A 148 -0.16 -15.48 -4.80
C ARG A 148 0.81 -15.52 -3.62
N VAL A 149 0.89 -16.65 -2.95
CA VAL A 149 1.85 -16.90 -1.86
C VAL A 149 2.99 -17.75 -2.40
N LEU A 150 4.23 -17.27 -2.26
CA LEU A 150 5.46 -17.93 -2.65
C LEU A 150 6.25 -18.26 -1.39
N ILE A 151 6.72 -19.51 -1.24
CA ILE A 151 7.50 -19.95 -0.08
C ILE A 151 8.96 -20.09 -0.49
N VAL A 152 9.84 -19.35 0.17
CA VAL A 152 11.26 -19.24 -0.15
C VAL A 152 12.11 -19.60 1.07
N GLY A 153 13.07 -20.49 0.90
CA GLY A 153 13.94 -21.01 1.97
C GLY A 153 15.36 -20.47 1.97
N SER A 154 15.74 -19.63 1.00
CA SER A 154 17.10 -19.09 0.88
C SER A 154 17.15 -17.76 0.15
N ALA A 155 18.24 -17.00 0.32
CA ALA A 155 18.44 -15.73 -0.37
C ALA A 155 18.56 -15.86 -1.91
N PRO A 156 19.27 -16.86 -2.46
CA PRO A 156 19.27 -17.08 -3.91
C PRO A 156 17.88 -17.36 -4.48
N GLU A 157 17.08 -18.21 -3.81
CA GLU A 157 15.68 -18.45 -4.21
C GLU A 157 14.84 -17.16 -4.15
N LEU A 158 15.09 -16.26 -3.19
CA LEU A 158 14.40 -14.96 -3.13
C LEU A 158 14.79 -14.09 -4.32
N GLN A 159 16.08 -14.01 -4.64
CA GLN A 159 16.56 -13.23 -5.76
C GLN A 159 15.97 -13.72 -7.08
N GLU A 160 15.95 -15.04 -7.31
CA GLU A 160 15.31 -15.64 -8.48
C GLU A 160 13.82 -15.26 -8.58
N VAL A 161 13.10 -15.30 -7.45
CA VAL A 161 11.69 -14.88 -7.40
C VAL A 161 11.55 -13.40 -7.73
N MET A 162 12.37 -12.52 -7.15
CA MET A 162 12.31 -11.09 -7.38
C MET A 162 12.66 -10.72 -8.82
N SER A 163 13.70 -11.32 -9.41
CA SER A 163 14.04 -11.14 -10.83
C SER A 163 12.92 -11.63 -11.75
N ALA A 164 12.34 -12.80 -11.48
CA ALA A 164 11.20 -13.30 -12.26
C ALA A 164 9.93 -12.43 -12.10
N MET A 165 9.85 -11.63 -11.04
CA MET A 165 8.77 -10.66 -10.87
C MET A 165 8.95 -9.41 -11.74
N GLU A 166 10.18 -8.98 -11.99
CA GLU A 166 10.51 -7.86 -12.87
C GLU A 166 10.33 -8.23 -14.35
N GLU A 167 10.66 -9.47 -14.71
CA GLU A 167 10.56 -9.95 -16.09
C GLU A 167 9.14 -10.29 -16.53
N ALA A 168 8.23 -10.56 -15.59
CA ALA A 168 6.85 -10.86 -15.93
C ALA A 168 6.24 -9.59 -16.54
N PRO A 169 5.88 -9.58 -17.84
CA PRO A 169 5.21 -8.43 -18.42
C PRO A 169 3.99 -8.19 -17.55
N THR A 170 3.84 -6.95 -17.09
CA THR A 170 2.55 -6.43 -16.65
C THR A 170 1.65 -6.69 -17.85
N LEU A 171 0.97 -7.84 -17.85
CA LEU A 171 -0.15 -8.09 -18.73
C LEU A 171 -1.14 -7.05 -18.26
N GLU A 172 -0.97 -5.84 -18.80
CA GLU A 172 -1.94 -4.78 -18.72
C GLU A 172 -3.24 -5.49 -18.99
N THR A 173 -4.09 -5.38 -17.99
CA THR A 173 -5.35 -6.07 -17.89
C THR A 173 -6.16 -5.72 -19.14
N GLU A 174 -5.95 -6.49 -20.20
CA GLU A 174 -6.78 -6.55 -21.41
C GLU A 174 -8.11 -7.25 -21.10
N LEU A 175 -8.40 -7.47 -19.82
CA LEU A 175 -9.74 -7.41 -19.26
C LEU A 175 -10.13 -5.94 -19.01
N ALA A 176 -9.90 -5.05 -19.98
CA ALA A 176 -10.93 -4.07 -20.23
C ALA A 176 -12.13 -4.92 -20.63
N PRO A 177 -13.20 -5.03 -19.82
CA PRO A 177 -14.45 -5.44 -20.42
C PRO A 177 -14.60 -4.50 -21.62
N GLN A 178 -14.73 -5.06 -22.82
CA GLN A 178 -15.51 -4.38 -23.82
C GLN A 178 -16.90 -4.21 -23.20
N VAL A 179 -17.03 -3.20 -22.35
CA VAL A 179 -18.27 -2.48 -22.20
C VAL A 179 -18.41 -1.90 -23.59
N GLN A 180 -19.02 -2.69 -24.47
CA GLN A 180 -19.88 -2.13 -25.47
C GLN A 180 -20.74 -1.19 -24.65
N THR A 181 -20.42 0.10 -24.68
CA THR A 181 -21.41 1.13 -24.34
C THR A 181 -22.62 0.67 -25.14
N PRO A 182 -23.71 0.21 -24.49
CA PRO A 182 -24.91 -0.07 -25.25
C PRO A 182 -25.15 1.23 -26.00
N HIS A 183 -25.09 1.17 -27.34
CA HIS A 183 -25.44 2.31 -28.15
C HIS A 183 -26.86 2.64 -27.70
N PHE A 184 -26.99 3.68 -26.90
CA PHE A 184 -28.27 4.23 -26.53
C PHE A 184 -28.77 4.81 -27.84
N ARG A 185 -29.46 3.98 -28.63
CA ARG A 185 -30.31 4.47 -29.69
C ARG A 185 -31.42 5.19 -28.95
N PRO A 186 -31.47 6.54 -28.98
CA PRO A 186 -32.69 7.19 -28.54
C PRO A 186 -33.84 6.56 -29.34
N PRO A 187 -34.98 6.25 -28.68
CA PRO A 187 -36.11 5.69 -29.38
C PRO A 187 -36.46 6.62 -30.55
N PRO A 188 -36.67 6.09 -31.77
CA PRO A 188 -37.08 6.89 -32.90
C PRO A 188 -38.41 7.57 -32.56
N GLY A 189 -38.41 8.90 -32.49
CA GLY A 189 -39.61 9.69 -32.18
C GLY A 189 -39.45 10.78 -31.11
N LEU A 190 -38.27 10.96 -30.48
CA LEU A 190 -38.05 12.11 -29.61
C LEU A 190 -37.82 13.38 -30.46
N PRO A 191 -38.64 14.44 -30.29
CA PRO A 191 -38.49 15.68 -31.04
C PRO A 191 -37.15 16.33 -30.68
N THR A 192 -36.33 16.60 -31.70
CA THR A 192 -35.13 17.43 -31.57
C THR A 192 -35.57 18.82 -31.07
N PRO A 193 -35.05 19.32 -29.93
CA PRO A 193 -35.37 20.68 -29.50
C PRO A 193 -34.64 21.67 -30.41
N ALA A 194 -35.31 22.06 -31.48
CA ALA A 194 -34.99 23.28 -32.20
C ALA A 194 -35.41 24.46 -31.31
N GLY A 195 -34.45 25.01 -30.55
CA GLY A 195 -34.60 26.30 -29.87
C GLY A 195 -34.65 26.21 -28.35
N ILE A 196 -33.49 26.04 -27.71
CA ILE A 196 -33.25 26.56 -26.36
C ILE A 196 -31.88 27.24 -26.35
N HIS A 197 -31.84 28.45 -26.90
CA HIS A 197 -30.89 29.46 -26.46
C HIS A 197 -31.49 30.11 -25.21
N ASP A 198 -31.11 29.64 -24.01
CA ASP A 198 -31.07 30.40 -22.74
C ASP A 198 -31.09 29.47 -21.50
N PHE A 199 -30.01 28.75 -21.26
CA PHE A 199 -29.79 28.07 -19.98
C PHE A 199 -28.43 28.39 -19.34
N ALA A 200 -27.84 29.53 -19.70
CA ALA A 200 -26.57 29.99 -19.13
C ALA A 200 -26.70 30.93 -17.92
N ASN A 201 -27.91 31.25 -17.43
CA ASN A 201 -28.09 32.35 -16.46
C ASN A 201 -28.85 32.05 -15.15
N VAL A 202 -29.04 30.79 -14.74
CA VAL A 202 -29.77 30.47 -13.48
C VAL A 202 -28.93 29.70 -12.46
N CYS A 203 -27.63 29.97 -12.38
CA CYS A 203 -26.78 29.53 -11.24
C CYS A 203 -25.89 30.67 -10.69
N ARG A 204 -26.38 31.92 -10.68
CA ARG A 204 -25.79 33.03 -9.89
C ARG A 204 -26.83 33.64 -8.97
N ALA A 205 -27.16 32.96 -7.89
CA ALA A 205 -27.65 33.58 -6.67
C ALA A 205 -27.71 32.52 -5.58
N SER A 206 -26.71 32.50 -4.69
CA SER A 206 -26.81 32.11 -3.27
C SER A 206 -25.40 31.93 -2.69
N THR A 207 -24.71 33.05 -2.42
CA THR A 207 -23.67 33.10 -1.39
C THR A 207 -24.22 33.96 -0.25
N PRO A 208 -24.31 33.45 0.98
CA PRO A 208 -24.43 34.31 2.14
C PRO A 208 -23.05 34.81 2.54
N THR A 209 -22.93 36.12 2.40
CA THR A 209 -21.91 37.00 2.98
C THR A 209 -21.83 36.81 4.49
N GLY A 210 -20.62 36.70 5.02
CA GLY A 210 -20.32 36.68 6.45
C GLY A 210 -18.83 36.84 6.69
N CYS A 211 -18.34 38.06 6.52
CA CYS A 211 -16.98 38.52 6.81
C CYS A 211 -16.53 38.17 8.23
N TRP A 212 -15.23 37.91 8.43
CA TRP A 212 -14.34 38.72 9.27
C TRP A 212 -12.88 38.49 8.83
N LEU A 213 -12.24 39.57 8.37
CA LEU A 213 -10.78 39.72 8.38
C LEU A 213 -10.32 39.87 9.83
N SER A 214 -9.21 39.23 10.20
CA SER A 214 -8.20 39.85 11.06
C SER A 214 -6.84 39.26 10.74
N GLU A 215 -5.98 40.09 10.17
CA GLU A 215 -4.54 39.88 10.05
C GLU A 215 -3.83 40.04 11.39
N LYS A 216 -2.57 39.58 11.41
CA LYS A 216 -1.48 39.78 12.40
C LYS A 216 -1.55 38.83 13.60
N THR A 217 -0.51 38.10 14.00
CA THR A 217 0.96 38.32 13.89
C THR A 217 1.69 37.03 14.25
N ASP A 218 2.98 37.00 13.89
CA ASP A 218 4.05 36.11 14.34
C ASP A 218 3.87 35.47 15.73
N SER A 219 4.21 34.17 15.84
CA SER A 219 4.86 33.67 17.05
C SER A 219 5.65 32.39 16.78
N THR A 220 6.96 32.58 16.82
CA THR A 220 8.03 31.63 17.11
C THR A 220 7.61 30.51 18.06
N TYR A 221 7.75 29.24 17.65
CA TYR A 221 7.78 28.11 18.58
C TYR A 221 9.24 27.80 18.93
N GLN A 222 9.60 28.10 20.17
CA GLN A 222 10.86 27.68 20.77
C GLN A 222 10.83 26.20 21.14
N LEU A 223 11.92 25.53 20.77
CA LEU A 223 12.36 24.24 21.30
C LEU A 223 12.60 24.34 22.81
N SER A 224 11.76 23.67 23.60
CA SER A 224 12.05 23.39 25.00
C SER A 224 12.55 21.95 25.14
N ARG A 225 13.88 21.81 25.31
CA ARG A 225 14.53 20.62 25.85
C ARG A 225 14.11 20.47 27.32
N ALA A 226 13.43 19.39 27.65
CA ALA A 226 13.33 18.93 29.03
C ALA A 226 14.21 17.68 29.18
N SER A 227 15.38 17.88 29.75
CA SER A 227 16.25 16.83 30.30
C SER A 227 15.51 16.16 31.46
N SER A 228 15.20 14.88 31.34
CA SER A 228 14.73 14.07 32.47
C SER A 228 15.80 13.04 32.80
N SER A 229 16.59 13.37 33.83
CA SER A 229 17.46 12.48 34.57
C SER A 229 16.63 11.61 35.52
N SER A 230 16.74 10.30 35.40
CA SER A 230 16.29 9.31 36.38
C SER A 230 17.41 8.27 36.50
N SER A 231 18.36 8.45 37.40
CA SER A 231 18.31 8.02 38.82
C SER A 231 18.34 6.50 38.95
N SER A 232 19.55 5.97 38.94
CA SER A 232 19.92 4.61 39.30
C SER A 232 19.54 4.33 40.76
N SER A 233 18.64 3.38 41.00
CA SER A 233 18.41 2.82 42.33
C SER A 233 19.06 1.44 42.38
N SER A 234 20.24 1.39 42.98
CA SER A 234 20.93 0.17 43.36
C SER A 234 20.21 -0.40 44.58
N ARG A 235 19.67 -1.61 44.48
CA ARG A 235 19.21 -2.39 45.63
C ARG A 235 20.27 -3.42 45.97
N ASP A 236 20.96 -3.17 47.07
CA ASP A 236 21.72 -4.18 47.80
C ASP A 236 20.78 -5.28 48.30
N MET A 237 21.18 -6.54 48.07
CA MET A 237 20.61 -7.73 48.71
C MET A 237 21.61 -8.21 49.77
N PRO A 238 21.20 -8.35 51.04
CA PRO A 238 22.02 -9.04 52.03
C PRO A 238 21.93 -10.56 51.79
N ALA A 239 23.10 -11.21 51.85
CA ALA A 239 23.21 -12.65 51.93
C ALA A 239 23.07 -13.11 53.39
N GLU A 240 22.26 -14.15 53.61
CA GLU A 240 22.39 -15.10 54.72
C GLU A 240 22.94 -16.42 54.18
#